data_AF-A0A7K4FXB1-F1
#
_entry.id   AF-A0A7K4FXB1-F1
#
_cell.length_a   1.000
_cell.length_b   1.000
_cell.length_c   1.000
_cell.angle_alpha   90.00
_cell.angle_beta   90.00
_cell.angle_gamma   90.00
#
_symmetry.space_group_name_H-M   'P 1'
#
loop_
_entity.id
_entity.type
_entity.pdbx_description
1 polymer ?
#
loop_
_entity_poly.entity_id
_entity_poly.type
_entity_poly.pdbx_seq_one_letter_code
_entity_poly.pdbx_strand_id
1 'polypeptide(L)' 'YQVTIPAKIRQKFQIKEGDLVKVIFDEKENAVKITLLKEPWK' A
#
# COMPACT_ATOMS: atom_id res chain seq x y z
N TYR A 1 -13.30 -2.70 10.47
CA TYR A 1 -13.52 -2.65 9.01
C TYR A 1 -12.25 -3.08 8.31
N GLN A 2 -12.33 -4.06 7.42
CA GLN A 2 -11.19 -4.59 6.67
C GLN A 2 -11.46 -4.45 5.18
N VAL A 3 -10.41 -4.17 4.40
CA VAL A 3 -10.47 -4.09 2.95
C VAL A 3 -9.47 -5.09 2.39
N THR A 4 -9.96 -6.04 1.60
CA THR A 4 -9.10 -6.98 0.89
C THR A 4 -8.67 -6.36 -0.44
N ILE A 5 -7.36 -6.22 -0.66
CA ILE A 5 -6.82 -5.71 -1.92
C ILE A 5 -7.02 -6.77 -3.02
N PRO A 6 -7.72 -6.48 -4.12
CA PRO A 6 -7.94 -7.44 -5.21
C PRO A 6 -6.64 -7.91 -5.88
N ALA A 7 -6.66 -9.12 -6.45
CA ALA A 7 -5.51 -9.71 -7.14
C ALA A 7 -4.94 -8.81 -8.25
N LYS A 8 -5.81 -8.09 -8.98
CA LYS A 8 -5.40 -7.16 -10.04
C LYS A 8 -4.50 -6.03 -9.54
N ILE A 9 -4.74 -5.55 -8.31
CA ILE A 9 -3.91 -4.52 -7.68
C ILE A 9 -2.62 -5.15 -7.15
N ARG A 10 -2.68 -6.33 -6.51
CA ARG A 10 -1.50 -7.06 -6.04
C ARG A 10 -0.52 -7.50 -7.15
N GLN A 11 -1.00 -7.68 -8.38
CA GLN A 11 -0.12 -7.96 -9.52
C GLN A 11 0.70 -6.75 -9.94
N LYS A 12 0.12 -5.54 -9.83
CA LYS A 12 0.80 -4.28 -10.16
C LYS A 12 1.62 -3.75 -8.98
N PHE A 13 1.15 -4.01 -7.77
CA PHE A 13 1.77 -3.60 -6.52
C PHE A 13 2.38 -4.83 -5.88
N GLN A 14 3.70 -5.00 -5.99
CA GLN A 14 4.41 -6.18 -5.52
C GLN A 14 4.57 -6.15 -3.99
N ILE A 15 3.44 -6.31 -3.28
CA ILE A 15 3.32 -6.42 -1.82
C ILE A 15 3.51 -7.89 -1.45
N LYS A 16 4.45 -8.16 -0.55
CA LYS A 16 4.64 -9.48 0.05
C LYS A 16 4.15 -9.48 1.50
N GLU A 17 3.85 -10.66 2.01
CA GLU A 17 3.63 -10.83 3.44
C GLU A 17 4.92 -10.48 4.19
N GLY A 18 4.81 -9.54 5.15
CA GLY A 18 5.94 -9.00 5.90
C GLY A 18 6.39 -7.60 5.46
N ASP A 19 5.93 -7.10 4.31
CA ASP A 19 6.32 -5.76 3.86
C ASP A 19 5.67 -4.66 4.70
N LEU A 20 6.46 -3.64 5.04
CA LEU A 20 5.97 -2.42 5.65
C LEU A 20 5.31 -1.52 4.60
N VAL A 21 4.07 -1.12 4.88
CA VAL A 21 3.30 -0.21 4.02
C VAL A 21 2.93 1.05 4.78
N LYS A 22 3.03 2.19 4.11
CA LYS A 22 2.55 3.46 4.60
C LYS A 22 1.21 3.76 3.95
N VAL A 23 0.22 4.07 4.77
CA VAL A 23 -1.11 4.47 4.32
C VAL A 23 -1.26 5.96 4.58
N ILE A 24 -1.55 6.72 3.53
CA ILE A 24 -1.74 8.17 3.59
C ILE A 24 -3.11 8.47 3.00
N PHE A 25 -3.92 9.23 3.71
CA PHE A 25 -5.16 9.77 3.16
C PHE A 25 -4.86 11.10 2.48
N ASP A 26 -5.18 11.21 1.19
CA ASP A 26 -5.08 12.45 0.44
C ASP A 26 -6.44 13.13 0.43
N GLU A 27 -6.57 14.19 1.22
CA GLU A 27 -7.83 14.95 1.34
C GLU A 27 -8.20 15.69 0.05
N LYS A 28 -7.23 16.02 -0.81
CA LYS A 28 -7.50 16.74 -2.07
C LYS A 28 -8.11 15.83 -3.13
N GLU A 29 -7.62 14.60 -3.19
CA GLU A 29 -8.12 13.58 -4.12
C GLU A 29 -9.22 12.70 -3.50
N ASN A 30 -9.50 12.87 -2.20
CA ASN A 30 -10.38 12.04 -1.40
C ASN A 30 -10.05 10.53 -1.57
N ALA A 31 -8.76 10.20 -1.55
CA ALA A 31 -8.24 8.89 -1.91
C ALA A 31 -7.22 8.39 -0.88
N VAL A 32 -7.26 7.09 -0.60
CA VAL A 32 -6.25 6.42 0.23
C VAL A 32 -5.08 6.01 -0.66
N LYS A 33 -3.92 6.60 -0.41
CA LYS A 33 -2.65 6.27 -1.07
C LYS A 33 -1.87 5.29 -0.20
N ILE A 34 -1.53 4.14 -0.76
CA ILE A 34 -0.72 3.11 -0.10
C ILE A 34 0.64 3.11 -0.79
N THR A 35 1.71 3.29 -0.03
CA THR A 35 3.09 3.25 -0.53
C THR A 35 3.88 2.17 0.20
N LEU A 36 4.69 1.42 -0.54
CA LEU A 36 5.65 0.48 0.04
C LEU A 36 6.76 1.28 0.71
N LEU A 37 7.00 1.03 2.00
CA LEU A 37 8.22 1.46 2.66
C LEU A 37 9.30 0.44 2.30
N LYS A 38 10.15 0.77 1.32
CA LYS A 38 11.41 0.04 1.16
C LYS A 38 12.22 0.29 2.42
N GLU A 39 12.59 -0.77 3.13
CA GLU A 39 13.42 -0.68 4.32
C GLU A 39 14.65 0.22 4.07
N PRO A 40 14.88 1.25 4.91
CA PRO A 40 16.02 2.14 4.78
C PRO A 40 17.33 1.53 5.30
N TRP A 41 17.37 0.24 5.67
CA TRP A 41 18.57 -0.39 6.19
C TRP A 41 19.38 -1.02 5.05
N LYS A 42 20.12 -0.17 4.34
CA LYS A 42 21.24 -0.60 3.50
C LYS A 42 22.46 0.26 3.78
#